data_AF-A0A5E4KR01-F1
#
_entry.id   AF-A0A5E4KR01-F1
#
_cell.length_a   1.000
_cell.length_b   1.000
_cell.length_c   1.000
_cell.angle_alpha   90.00
_cell.angle_beta   90.00
_cell.angle_gamma   90.00
#
_symmetry.space_group_name_H-M   'P 1'
#
loop_
_entity.id
_entity.type
_entity.pdbx_description
1 polymer ?
#
loop_
_entity_poly.entity_id
_entity_poly.type
_entity_poly.pdbx_seq_one_letter_code
_entity_poly.pdbx_strand_id
1 'polypeptide(L)'
;MRHLPSIYQEGGKDDEAPFIESYLSIFETMLTGVENSELKGEKSLGEVLDIISDIFYPRFSFLQTGEDTDFLPRITDEKREVFNSYFSVDMDEFLTWMAGWMSLVLKEDWNLEKKREVIARIIPIYKIRGTKEGLERYLQIYAGKDTSVYEFLEPFQVGVTSTVGEDSIVGEGRPYYFQVNMTLPIPDPDILEKEEQAIRDVIEMEKPAHTDYDLIIQVPTLEIGTHSTVGVDTLLGGLITRQK
;
A
#
# COMPACT_ATOMS: atom_id res chain seq x y z
N MET A 1 42.34 6.71 -20.60
CA MET A 1 42.30 8.17 -20.31
C MET A 1 42.54 9.09 -21.51
N ARG A 2 43.18 8.67 -22.62
CA ARG A 2 43.47 9.55 -23.80
C ARG A 2 42.27 10.19 -24.54
N HIS A 3 41.02 9.84 -24.19
CA HIS A 3 39.81 10.32 -24.86
C HIS A 3 38.95 11.24 -24.00
N LEU A 4 39.36 11.56 -22.76
CA LEU A 4 38.63 12.48 -21.91
C LEU A 4 38.99 13.93 -22.25
N PRO A 5 38.08 14.90 -22.10
CA PRO A 5 38.41 16.32 -22.17
C PRO A 5 39.59 16.69 -21.24
N SER A 6 40.40 17.66 -21.63
CA SER A 6 41.67 18.04 -20.96
C SER A 6 41.52 18.38 -19.48
N ILE A 7 40.39 18.94 -19.07
CA ILE A 7 40.05 19.24 -17.66
C ILE A 7 40.01 17.98 -16.77
N TYR A 8 39.74 16.81 -17.35
CA TYR A 8 39.71 15.53 -16.63
C TYR A 8 41.03 14.75 -16.77
N GLN A 9 42.01 15.30 -17.50
CA GLN A 9 43.34 14.71 -17.67
C GLN A 9 44.42 15.43 -16.85
N GLU A 10 44.10 16.57 -16.22
CA GLU A 10 45.01 17.27 -15.32
C GLU A 10 45.30 16.41 -14.08
N GLY A 11 46.56 15.99 -13.93
CA GLY A 11 47.06 15.43 -12.68
C GLY A 11 47.17 16.53 -11.63
N GLY A 12 46.86 16.21 -10.37
CA GLY A 12 46.91 17.17 -9.28
C GLY A 12 48.30 17.82 -9.16
N LYS A 13 48.32 19.13 -8.85
CA LYS A 13 49.55 19.88 -8.56
C LYS A 13 49.77 19.86 -7.05
N ASP A 14 51.03 19.73 -6.62
CA ASP A 14 51.47 19.87 -5.21
C ASP A 14 50.56 19.16 -4.18
N ASP A 15 50.66 17.83 -4.09
CA ASP A 15 49.94 16.96 -3.14
C ASP A 15 48.38 16.99 -3.21
N GLU A 16 47.78 17.74 -4.13
CA GLU A 16 46.33 17.71 -4.37
C GLU A 16 45.91 16.52 -5.25
N ALA A 17 44.70 15.99 -5.00
CA ALA A 17 44.11 14.94 -5.83
C ALA A 17 43.78 15.47 -7.24
N PRO A 18 43.83 14.64 -8.30
CA PRO A 18 43.33 15.00 -9.63
C PRO A 18 41.88 15.47 -9.58
N PHE A 19 41.50 16.41 -10.44
CA PHE A 19 40.13 16.98 -10.45
C PHE A 19 39.01 15.92 -10.48
N ILE A 20 39.18 14.85 -11.27
CA ILE A 20 38.20 13.74 -11.32
C ILE A 20 38.08 13.02 -9.97
N GLU A 21 39.17 12.86 -9.24
CA GLU A 21 39.17 12.18 -7.93
C GLU A 21 38.41 13.02 -6.90
N SER A 22 38.72 14.31 -6.79
CA SER A 22 37.95 15.25 -5.97
C SER A 22 36.47 15.28 -6.38
N TYR A 23 36.19 15.43 -7.68
CA TYR A 23 34.81 15.46 -8.18
C TYR A 23 34.03 14.18 -7.85
N LEU A 24 34.62 12.99 -8.02
CA LEU A 24 33.96 11.73 -7.68
C LEU A 24 33.85 11.53 -6.17
N SER A 25 34.79 12.04 -5.38
CA SER A 25 34.74 11.96 -3.91
C SER A 25 33.50 12.66 -3.34
N ILE A 26 33.07 13.77 -3.96
CA ILE A 26 31.81 14.47 -3.62
C ILE A 26 30.62 13.53 -3.78
N PHE A 27 30.50 12.84 -4.93
CA PHE A 27 29.39 11.91 -5.18
C PHE A 27 29.47 10.67 -4.29
N GLU A 28 30.67 10.15 -4.03
CA GLU A 28 30.88 9.03 -3.12
C GLU A 28 30.39 9.39 -1.71
N THR A 29 30.81 10.53 -1.16
CA THR A 29 30.35 10.97 0.16
C THR A 29 28.84 11.26 0.17
N MET A 30 28.31 11.90 -0.87
CA MET A 30 26.86 12.17 -0.97
C MET A 30 26.02 10.87 -1.03
N LEU A 31 26.46 9.85 -1.77
CA LEU A 31 25.70 8.63 -1.96
C LEU A 31 25.89 7.62 -0.83
N THR A 32 27.11 7.50 -0.30
CA THR A 32 27.50 6.40 0.61
C THR A 32 27.71 6.84 2.05
N GLY A 33 27.93 8.14 2.30
CA GLY A 33 28.29 8.65 3.63
C GLY A 33 29.71 8.31 4.07
N VAL A 34 30.53 7.73 3.20
CA VAL A 34 31.96 7.56 3.46
C VAL A 34 32.60 8.95 3.54
N GLU A 35 33.07 9.31 4.73
CA GLU A 35 33.75 10.59 4.99
C GLU A 35 35.02 10.68 4.14
N ASN A 36 34.94 11.42 3.04
CA ASN A 36 36.09 12.00 2.37
C ASN A 36 36.21 13.47 2.79
N SER A 37 37.42 14.02 2.77
CA SER A 37 37.77 15.32 3.35
C SER A 37 36.93 16.53 2.89
N GLU A 38 36.16 16.40 1.80
CA GLU A 38 35.48 17.51 1.12
C GLU A 38 34.07 17.84 1.64
N LEU A 39 33.32 16.89 2.22
CA LEU A 39 31.91 17.09 2.65
C LEU A 39 31.68 16.61 4.10
N LYS A 40 32.40 17.18 5.06
CA LYS A 40 32.24 16.81 6.47
C LYS A 40 30.88 17.26 7.03
N GLY A 41 30.10 16.30 7.53
CA GLY A 41 28.87 16.55 8.29
C GLY A 41 27.59 16.68 7.45
N GLU A 42 27.64 16.41 6.15
CA GLU A 42 26.43 16.27 5.34
C GLU A 42 25.82 14.87 5.48
N LYS A 43 24.49 14.81 5.53
CA LYS A 43 23.73 13.54 5.55
C LYS A 43 23.79 12.91 4.17
N SER A 44 24.19 11.65 4.11
CA SER A 44 24.26 10.91 2.85
C SER A 44 22.94 10.27 2.47
N LEU A 45 22.78 9.96 1.19
CA LEU A 45 21.62 9.21 0.69
C LEU A 45 21.58 7.79 1.28
N GLY A 46 22.74 7.16 1.48
CA GLY A 46 22.85 5.85 2.12
C GLY A 46 22.24 5.83 3.52
N GLU A 47 22.62 6.78 4.38
CA GLU A 47 22.06 6.91 5.74
C GLU A 47 20.55 7.17 5.72
N VAL A 48 20.08 8.02 4.79
CA VAL A 48 18.64 8.29 4.61
C VAL A 48 17.90 7.01 4.22
N LEU A 49 18.46 6.22 3.29
CA LEU A 49 17.88 4.96 2.85
C LEU A 49 17.88 3.91 3.96
N ASP A 50 18.91 3.86 4.79
CA ASP A 50 18.96 2.96 5.94
C ASP A 50 17.85 3.30 6.94
N ILE A 51 17.64 4.58 7.25
CA ILE A 51 16.56 5.03 8.14
C ILE A 51 15.17 4.69 7.58
N ILE A 52 14.93 4.96 6.30
CA ILE A 52 13.66 4.61 5.65
C ILE A 52 13.47 3.09 5.67
N SER A 53 14.52 2.33 5.35
CA SER A 53 14.49 0.87 5.37
C SER A 53 14.14 0.35 6.75
N ASP A 54 14.72 0.93 7.81
CA ASP A 54 14.47 0.56 9.20
C ASP A 54 13.03 0.80 9.68
N ILE A 55 12.30 1.71 9.03
CA ILE A 55 10.88 1.97 9.28
C ILE A 55 10.00 0.90 8.65
N PHE A 56 10.40 0.34 7.51
CA PHE A 56 9.58 -0.58 6.73
C PHE A 56 10.11 -2.02 6.69
N TYR A 57 11.23 -2.30 7.35
CA TYR A 57 11.85 -3.62 7.31
C TYR A 57 10.93 -4.68 7.94
N PRO A 58 10.36 -5.61 7.14
CA PRO A 58 9.54 -6.67 7.67
C PRO A 58 10.42 -7.63 8.45
N ARG A 59 9.93 -8.08 9.61
CA ARG A 59 10.66 -9.11 10.34
C ARG A 59 10.70 -10.38 9.52
N PHE A 60 11.89 -10.92 9.32
CA PHE A 60 12.06 -12.30 8.89
C PHE A 60 11.67 -13.21 10.05
N SER A 61 10.39 -13.55 10.14
CA SER A 61 9.82 -14.38 11.21
C SER A 61 10.57 -15.70 11.41
N PHE A 62 11.17 -16.24 10.35
CA PHE A 62 11.98 -17.46 10.40
C PHE A 62 13.33 -17.30 11.14
N LEU A 63 13.82 -16.08 11.35
CA LEU A 63 15.04 -15.80 12.12
C LEU A 63 14.77 -15.56 13.61
N GLN A 64 13.51 -15.55 14.03
CA GLN A 64 13.12 -15.23 15.41
C GLN A 64 12.36 -16.40 16.04
N THR A 65 12.73 -16.77 17.26
CA THR A 65 12.15 -17.88 18.03
C THR A 65 11.14 -17.41 19.08
N GLY A 66 10.64 -16.17 18.97
CA GLY A 66 9.70 -15.57 19.92
C GLY A 66 8.22 -15.73 19.54
N GLU A 67 7.32 -15.42 20.49
CA GLU A 67 5.85 -15.42 20.29
C GLU A 67 5.33 -14.19 19.51
N ASP A 68 6.18 -13.20 19.28
CA ASP A 68 5.81 -11.95 18.65
C ASP A 68 5.64 -12.14 17.13
N THR A 69 4.39 -12.04 16.67
CA THR A 69 3.98 -12.30 15.29
C THR A 69 3.78 -11.01 14.47
N ASP A 70 4.08 -9.83 15.03
CA ASP A 70 3.89 -8.57 14.32
C ASP A 70 4.78 -8.53 13.07
N PHE A 71 4.16 -8.23 11.92
CA PHE A 71 4.83 -8.16 10.61
C PHE A 71 5.93 -7.09 10.57
N LEU A 72 5.67 -5.95 11.20
CA LEU A 72 6.65 -4.87 11.42
C LEU A 72 6.93 -4.72 12.91
N PRO A 73 8.19 -4.46 13.30
CA PRO A 73 8.49 -4.07 14.66
C PRO A 73 7.86 -2.69 14.96
N ARG A 74 7.42 -2.52 16.21
CA ARG A 74 6.99 -1.22 16.71
C ARG A 74 8.15 -0.22 16.66
N ILE A 75 7.84 1.03 16.38
CA ILE A 75 8.84 2.09 16.40
C ILE A 75 9.11 2.48 17.86
N THR A 76 10.36 2.40 18.25
CA THR A 76 10.85 2.91 19.54
C THR A 76 11.04 4.42 19.46
N ASP A 77 11.06 5.08 20.62
CA ASP A 77 11.29 6.52 20.69
C ASP A 77 12.69 6.89 20.15
N GLU A 78 13.70 6.05 20.39
CA GLU A 78 15.04 6.19 19.79
C GLU A 78 14.99 6.23 18.26
N LYS A 79 14.22 5.33 17.63
CA LYS A 79 14.05 5.34 16.17
C LYS A 79 13.34 6.60 15.67
N ARG A 80 12.41 7.16 16.46
CA ARG A 80 11.77 8.44 16.14
C ARG A 80 12.74 9.60 16.23
N GLU A 81 13.60 9.62 17.24
CA GLU A 81 14.64 10.64 17.39
C GLU A 81 15.63 10.61 16.22
N VAL A 82 16.08 9.42 15.82
CA VAL A 82 16.92 9.24 14.63
C VAL A 82 16.19 9.76 13.39
N PHE A 83 14.93 9.37 13.16
CA PHE A 83 14.15 9.88 12.04
C PHE A 83 14.04 11.41 12.03
N ASN A 84 13.66 12.02 13.15
CA ASN A 84 13.52 13.47 13.29
C ASN A 84 14.85 14.23 13.13
N SER A 85 15.97 13.57 13.39
CA SER A 85 17.28 14.16 13.12
C SER A 85 17.56 14.29 11.61
N TYR A 86 16.93 13.45 10.76
CA TYR A 86 17.09 13.44 9.31
C TYR A 86 15.99 14.20 8.57
N PHE A 87 14.74 14.02 8.96
CA PHE A 87 13.56 14.59 8.31
C PHE A 87 12.97 15.75 9.13
N SER A 88 12.57 16.83 8.45
CA SER A 88 11.94 17.99 9.10
C SER A 88 10.43 17.84 9.33
N VAL A 89 9.83 16.82 8.71
CA VAL A 89 8.40 16.50 8.82
C VAL A 89 8.20 15.48 9.93
N ASP A 90 7.01 15.46 10.52
CA ASP A 90 6.68 14.38 11.43
C ASP A 90 6.52 13.05 10.68
N MET A 91 6.55 11.95 11.43
CA MET A 91 6.50 10.64 10.83
C MET A 91 5.14 10.33 10.19
N ASP A 92 4.04 10.88 10.70
CA ASP A 92 2.70 10.60 10.15
C ASP A 92 2.49 11.32 8.80
N GLU A 93 2.96 12.57 8.70
CA GLU A 93 3.05 13.36 7.49
C GLU A 93 3.96 12.68 6.47
N PHE A 94 5.12 12.17 6.90
CA PHE A 94 6.01 11.40 6.03
C PHE A 94 5.34 10.14 5.48
N LEU A 95 4.63 9.37 6.32
CA LEU A 95 3.91 8.18 5.86
C LEU A 95 2.79 8.54 4.89
N THR A 96 2.08 9.64 5.14
CA THR A 96 1.03 10.15 4.25
C THR A 96 1.61 10.57 2.90
N TRP A 97 2.73 11.29 2.90
CA TRP A 97 3.47 11.64 1.69
C TRP A 97 3.95 10.39 0.93
N MET A 98 4.51 9.40 1.63
CA MET A 98 4.98 8.15 1.04
C MET A 98 3.83 7.34 0.44
N ALA A 99 2.68 7.27 1.12
CA ALA A 99 1.48 6.64 0.57
C ALA A 99 1.01 7.33 -0.72
N GLY A 100 1.12 8.67 -0.80
CA GLY A 100 0.85 9.42 -2.03
C GLY A 100 1.72 8.96 -3.21
N TRP A 101 3.03 8.74 -2.99
CA TRP A 101 3.93 8.18 -4.01
C TRP A 101 3.55 6.78 -4.45
N MET A 102 2.99 6.01 -3.53
CA MET A 102 2.56 4.65 -3.79
C MET A 102 1.13 4.58 -4.35
N SER A 103 0.40 5.71 -4.47
CA SER A 103 -1.02 5.68 -4.84
C SER A 103 -1.84 4.82 -3.87
N LEU A 104 -1.53 4.91 -2.58
CA LEU A 104 -2.28 4.31 -1.48
C LEU A 104 -3.26 5.31 -0.88
N VAL A 105 -4.44 4.83 -0.49
CA VAL A 105 -5.38 5.59 0.34
C VAL A 105 -5.17 5.15 1.79
N LEU A 106 -4.75 6.07 2.65
CA LEU A 106 -4.64 5.82 4.10
C LEU A 106 -5.82 6.45 4.81
N LYS A 107 -6.38 5.75 5.80
CA LYS A 107 -7.41 6.34 6.66
C LYS A 107 -6.75 7.27 7.69
N GLU A 108 -7.44 8.37 7.98
CA GLU A 108 -6.97 9.37 8.95
C GLU A 108 -6.93 8.81 10.39
N ASP A 109 -7.87 7.93 10.72
CA ASP A 109 -8.03 7.32 12.05
C ASP A 109 -7.06 6.15 12.30
N TRP A 110 -6.29 5.74 11.29
CA TRP A 110 -5.28 4.71 11.46
C TRP A 110 -4.11 5.18 12.32
N ASN A 111 -3.71 4.32 13.25
CA ASN A 111 -2.45 4.51 13.96
C ASN A 111 -1.25 4.36 13.02
N LEU A 112 -0.11 4.86 13.50
CA LEU A 112 1.15 4.91 12.77
C LEU A 112 1.60 3.51 12.32
N GLU A 113 1.39 2.49 13.15
CA GLU A 113 1.73 1.10 12.88
C GLU A 113 0.93 0.53 11.71
N LYS A 114 -0.37 0.81 11.65
CA LYS A 114 -1.24 0.36 10.58
C LYS A 114 -0.89 1.03 9.25
N LYS A 115 -0.63 2.34 9.26
CA LYS A 115 -0.16 3.08 8.08
C LYS A 115 1.13 2.47 7.52
N ARG A 116 2.11 2.19 8.40
CA ARG A 116 3.37 1.51 8.01
C ARG A 116 3.14 0.12 7.46
N GLU A 117 2.28 -0.67 8.09
CA GLU A 117 1.98 -2.03 7.65
C GLU A 117 1.40 -2.04 6.23
N VAL A 118 0.43 -1.17 5.94
CA VAL A 118 -0.19 -1.06 4.62
C VAL A 118 0.85 -0.71 3.56
N ILE A 119 1.70 0.30 3.83
CA ILE A 119 2.79 0.71 2.94
C ILE A 119 3.79 -0.43 2.70
N ALA A 120 4.22 -1.13 3.75
CA ALA A 120 5.19 -2.22 3.60
C ALA A 120 4.62 -3.43 2.83
N ARG A 121 3.32 -3.72 2.99
CA ARG A 121 2.68 -4.88 2.34
C ARG A 121 2.27 -4.62 0.90
N ILE A 122 2.16 -3.37 0.44
CA ILE A 122 1.63 -3.11 -0.91
C ILE A 122 2.60 -3.48 -2.04
N ILE A 123 3.92 -3.37 -1.81
CA ILE A 123 4.93 -3.63 -2.85
C ILE A 123 4.77 -5.01 -3.51
N PRO A 124 4.65 -6.14 -2.78
CA PRO A 124 4.40 -7.43 -3.41
C PRO A 124 3.03 -7.51 -4.10
N ILE A 125 2.03 -6.74 -3.66
CA ILE A 125 0.68 -6.72 -4.25
C ILE A 125 0.70 -6.04 -5.62
N TYR A 126 1.51 -4.99 -5.83
CA TYR A 126 1.61 -4.34 -7.15
C TYR A 126 2.07 -5.26 -8.27
N LYS A 127 2.79 -6.34 -7.96
CA LYS A 127 3.18 -7.35 -8.96
C LYS A 127 1.98 -8.11 -9.52
N ILE A 128 0.86 -8.12 -8.81
CA ILE A 128 -0.38 -8.82 -9.15
C ILE A 128 -1.59 -7.86 -9.15
N ARG A 129 -1.35 -6.56 -9.33
CA ARG A 129 -2.42 -5.56 -9.46
C ARG A 129 -3.34 -5.90 -10.63
N GLY A 130 -4.63 -5.60 -10.48
CA GLY A 130 -5.65 -5.91 -11.48
C GLY A 130 -6.07 -7.38 -11.54
N THR A 131 -5.58 -8.22 -10.61
CA THR A 131 -6.04 -9.61 -10.45
C THR A 131 -6.97 -9.73 -9.26
N LYS A 132 -7.85 -10.76 -9.29
CA LYS A 132 -8.66 -11.16 -8.14
C LYS A 132 -7.82 -11.26 -6.85
N GLU A 133 -6.70 -11.99 -6.92
CA GLU A 133 -5.84 -12.23 -5.76
C GLU A 133 -5.21 -10.94 -5.23
N GLY A 134 -4.77 -10.04 -6.11
CA GLY A 134 -4.21 -8.75 -5.73
C GLY A 134 -5.23 -7.89 -5.01
N LEU A 135 -6.44 -7.79 -5.56
CA LEU A 135 -7.53 -7.01 -4.97
C LEU A 135 -7.97 -7.58 -3.62
N GLU A 136 -8.17 -8.90 -3.51
CA GLU A 136 -8.50 -9.57 -2.24
C GLU A 136 -7.44 -9.28 -1.18
N ARG A 137 -6.16 -9.44 -1.49
CA ARG A 137 -5.08 -9.19 -0.52
C ARG A 137 -5.04 -7.74 -0.05
N TYR A 138 -5.25 -6.78 -0.95
CA TYR A 138 -5.25 -5.37 -0.57
C TYR A 138 -6.47 -5.03 0.30
N LEU A 139 -7.66 -5.46 -0.10
CA LEU A 139 -8.88 -5.26 0.70
C LEU A 139 -8.77 -5.91 2.08
N GLN A 140 -8.11 -7.06 2.19
CA GLN A 140 -7.84 -7.71 3.48
C GLN A 140 -6.97 -6.86 4.41
N ILE A 141 -5.96 -6.19 3.85
CA ILE A 141 -5.09 -5.29 4.61
C ILE A 141 -5.83 -4.02 5.00
N TYR A 142 -6.66 -3.48 4.09
CA TYR A 142 -7.37 -2.21 4.24
C TYR A 142 -8.59 -2.31 5.18
N ALA A 143 -9.49 -3.25 4.92
CA ALA A 143 -10.79 -3.38 5.61
C ALA A 143 -10.86 -4.56 6.58
N GLY A 144 -9.94 -5.53 6.50
CA GLY A 144 -9.93 -6.71 7.36
C GLY A 144 -10.21 -8.02 6.62
N LYS A 145 -10.09 -9.15 7.31
CA LYS A 145 -9.89 -10.48 6.69
C LYS A 145 -11.12 -11.05 5.95
N ASP A 146 -12.32 -10.53 6.19
CA ASP A 146 -13.57 -11.09 5.65
C ASP A 146 -13.95 -10.45 4.31
N THR A 147 -13.04 -10.49 3.34
CA THR A 147 -13.25 -10.00 1.97
C THR A 147 -13.02 -11.11 0.95
N SER A 148 -13.93 -11.26 0.00
CA SER A 148 -13.82 -12.21 -1.11
C SER A 148 -14.25 -11.55 -2.41
N VAL A 149 -13.55 -11.88 -3.48
CA VAL A 149 -13.82 -11.39 -4.83
C VAL A 149 -14.28 -12.57 -5.67
N TYR A 150 -15.46 -12.45 -6.25
CA TYR A 150 -16.05 -13.44 -7.12
C TYR A 150 -16.02 -12.95 -8.56
N GLU A 151 -15.42 -13.72 -9.46
CA GLU A 151 -15.40 -13.45 -10.89
C GLU A 151 -16.11 -14.59 -11.61
N PHE A 152 -17.00 -14.25 -12.54
CA PHE A 152 -17.70 -15.24 -13.34
C PHE A 152 -16.90 -15.54 -14.60
N LEU A 153 -16.11 -16.62 -14.57
CA LEU A 153 -15.15 -16.95 -15.64
C LEU A 153 -15.80 -17.49 -16.92
N GLU A 154 -17.05 -17.93 -16.86
CA GLU A 154 -17.78 -18.51 -18.00
C GLU A 154 -19.04 -17.70 -18.32
N PRO A 155 -18.93 -16.40 -18.68
CA PRO A 155 -20.10 -15.58 -18.99
C PRO A 155 -20.87 -16.19 -20.17
N PHE A 156 -22.19 -15.98 -20.19
CA PHE A 156 -23.05 -16.47 -21.26
C PHE A 156 -22.61 -15.93 -22.62
N GLN A 157 -22.11 -16.82 -23.49
CA GLN A 157 -21.76 -16.50 -24.88
C GLN A 157 -22.44 -17.49 -25.82
N VAL A 158 -23.42 -16.98 -26.57
CA VAL A 158 -24.16 -17.78 -27.56
C VAL A 158 -23.20 -18.34 -28.61
N GLY A 159 -23.11 -19.67 -28.70
CA GLY A 159 -22.30 -20.36 -29.70
C GLY A 159 -20.80 -20.45 -29.38
N VAL A 160 -20.38 -20.07 -28.17
CA VAL A 160 -18.99 -20.26 -27.69
C VAL A 160 -18.97 -21.11 -26.43
N THR A 161 -19.53 -20.59 -25.33
CA THR A 161 -19.56 -21.24 -24.01
C THR A 161 -20.96 -21.66 -23.59
N SER A 162 -22.01 -21.28 -24.33
CA SER A 162 -23.39 -21.60 -23.99
C SER A 162 -24.19 -22.05 -25.22
N THR A 163 -24.83 -23.20 -25.10
CA THR A 163 -25.77 -23.80 -26.04
C THR A 163 -27.19 -23.60 -25.53
N VAL A 164 -28.05 -23.00 -26.37
CA VAL A 164 -29.44 -22.70 -26.00
C VAL A 164 -30.19 -23.99 -25.73
N GLY A 165 -30.68 -24.15 -24.49
CA GLY A 165 -31.46 -25.31 -24.05
C GLY A 165 -30.66 -26.44 -23.39
N GLU A 166 -29.33 -26.32 -23.29
CA GLU A 166 -28.49 -27.32 -22.60
C GLU A 166 -27.85 -26.75 -21.32
N ASP A 167 -27.07 -25.67 -21.44
CA ASP A 167 -26.21 -25.13 -20.38
C ASP A 167 -26.28 -23.59 -20.29
N SER A 168 -27.34 -23.00 -20.85
CA SER A 168 -27.55 -21.55 -20.81
C SER A 168 -27.95 -21.07 -19.41
N ILE A 169 -27.07 -20.33 -18.75
CA ILE A 169 -27.39 -19.56 -17.53
C ILE A 169 -27.83 -18.15 -17.95
N VAL A 170 -29.04 -17.75 -17.57
CA VAL A 170 -29.62 -16.44 -17.90
C VAL A 170 -29.65 -15.57 -16.64
N GLY A 171 -28.94 -14.44 -16.67
CA GLY A 171 -29.01 -13.41 -15.63
C GLY A 171 -27.76 -13.25 -14.76
N GLU A 172 -26.86 -14.25 -14.74
CA GLU A 172 -25.55 -14.18 -14.07
C GLU A 172 -24.42 -14.26 -15.11
N GLY A 173 -23.31 -13.54 -14.88
CA GLY A 173 -22.13 -13.58 -15.75
C GLY A 173 -22.08 -12.54 -16.86
N ARG A 174 -22.11 -11.24 -16.49
CA ARG A 174 -21.68 -10.18 -17.42
C ARG A 174 -20.17 -10.37 -17.72
N PRO A 175 -19.73 -10.28 -18.97
CA PRO A 175 -18.30 -10.32 -19.27
C PRO A 175 -17.60 -9.12 -18.61
N TYR A 176 -16.35 -9.33 -18.19
CA TYR A 176 -15.51 -8.29 -17.53
C TYR A 176 -16.14 -7.74 -16.24
N TYR A 177 -16.78 -8.61 -15.47
CA TYR A 177 -17.51 -8.24 -14.26
C TYR A 177 -17.11 -9.09 -13.06
N PHE A 178 -16.96 -8.46 -11.90
CA PHE A 178 -16.70 -9.17 -10.65
C PHE A 178 -17.54 -8.61 -9.50
N GLN A 179 -17.67 -9.37 -8.42
CA GLN A 179 -18.37 -8.97 -7.21
C GLN A 179 -17.40 -8.98 -6.04
N VAL A 180 -17.37 -7.89 -5.29
CA VAL A 180 -16.63 -7.80 -4.04
C VAL A 180 -17.60 -7.99 -2.90
N ASN A 181 -17.45 -9.10 -2.18
CA ASN A 181 -18.22 -9.41 -0.99
C ASN A 181 -17.37 -9.14 0.24
N MET A 182 -17.90 -8.37 1.18
CA MET A 182 -17.21 -8.09 2.43
C MET A 182 -18.16 -8.06 3.63
N THR A 183 -17.62 -8.34 4.81
CA THR A 183 -18.35 -8.15 6.08
C THR A 183 -17.74 -6.99 6.85
N LEU A 184 -18.56 -5.99 7.17
CA LEU A 184 -18.16 -4.84 7.99
C LEU A 184 -18.98 -4.85 9.28
N PRO A 185 -18.37 -5.13 10.46
CA PRO A 185 -19.04 -5.10 11.75
C PRO A 185 -19.23 -3.66 12.26
N ILE A 186 -19.75 -2.77 11.42
CA ILE A 186 -19.94 -1.34 11.73
C ILE A 186 -21.44 -1.09 11.87
N PRO A 187 -21.95 -0.84 13.10
CA PRO A 187 -23.37 -0.59 13.33
C PRO A 187 -23.78 0.85 13.00
N ASP A 188 -22.83 1.80 12.98
CA ASP A 188 -23.09 3.22 12.73
C ASP A 188 -23.20 3.52 11.22
N PRO A 189 -24.35 4.04 10.73
CA PRO A 189 -24.54 4.36 9.31
C PRO A 189 -23.57 5.39 8.74
N ASP A 190 -23.21 6.43 9.51
CA ASP A 190 -22.37 7.52 9.01
C ASP A 190 -20.92 7.06 8.84
N ILE A 191 -20.46 6.19 9.75
CA ILE A 191 -19.13 5.56 9.66
C ILE A 191 -19.11 4.57 8.50
N LEU A 192 -20.18 3.79 8.34
CA LEU A 192 -20.30 2.81 7.27
C LEU A 192 -20.29 3.45 5.87
N GLU A 193 -20.95 4.59 5.68
CA GLU A 193 -20.94 5.30 4.38
C GLU A 193 -19.53 5.79 4.01
N LYS A 194 -18.79 6.35 4.99
CA LYS A 194 -17.39 6.77 4.79
C LYS A 194 -16.48 5.59 4.45
N GLU A 195 -16.66 4.48 5.15
CA GLU A 195 -15.92 3.24 4.93
C GLU A 195 -16.22 2.64 3.56
N GLU A 196 -17.50 2.60 3.17
CA GLU A 196 -17.90 2.17 1.83
C GLU A 196 -17.21 3.03 0.75
N GLN A 197 -17.26 4.35 0.87
CA GLN A 197 -16.67 5.25 -0.12
C GLN A 197 -15.16 5.01 -0.24
N ALA A 198 -14.46 4.90 0.89
CA ALA A 198 -13.02 4.67 0.87
C ALA A 198 -12.65 3.31 0.25
N ILE A 199 -13.48 2.28 0.44
CA ILE A 199 -13.30 0.97 -0.20
C ILE A 199 -13.55 1.04 -1.70
N ARG A 200 -14.56 1.81 -2.14
CA ARG A 200 -14.79 2.06 -3.56
C ARG A 200 -13.60 2.73 -4.21
N ASP A 201 -13.02 3.75 -3.57
CA ASP A 201 -11.85 4.44 -4.08
C ASP A 201 -10.67 3.47 -4.24
N VAL A 202 -10.48 2.56 -3.28
CA VAL A 202 -9.47 1.48 -3.37
C VAL A 202 -9.76 0.54 -4.55
N ILE A 203 -11.00 0.06 -4.72
CA ILE A 203 -11.37 -0.84 -5.83
C ILE A 203 -11.16 -0.13 -7.18
N GLU A 204 -11.56 1.13 -7.30
CA GLU A 204 -11.38 1.93 -8.52
C GLU A 204 -9.91 2.11 -8.91
N MET A 205 -9.01 2.27 -7.94
CA MET A 205 -7.58 2.39 -8.20
C MET A 205 -6.93 1.07 -8.65
N GLU A 206 -7.49 -0.07 -8.24
CA GLU A 206 -6.90 -1.40 -8.48
C GLU A 206 -7.56 -2.16 -9.63
N LYS A 207 -8.82 -1.87 -9.95
CA LYS A 207 -9.56 -2.57 -10.99
C LYS A 207 -8.94 -2.29 -12.36
N PRO A 208 -8.88 -3.29 -13.26
CA PRO A 208 -8.57 -3.03 -14.66
C PRO A 208 -9.59 -2.08 -15.28
N ALA A 209 -9.13 -1.14 -16.12
CA ALA A 209 -9.98 -0.09 -16.71
C ALA A 209 -11.17 -0.61 -17.56
N HIS A 210 -11.15 -1.87 -17.99
CA HIS A 210 -12.18 -2.49 -18.81
C HIS A 210 -13.16 -3.36 -18.00
N THR A 211 -13.08 -3.33 -16.68
CA THR A 211 -13.90 -4.15 -15.79
C THR A 211 -14.85 -3.30 -14.96
N ASP A 212 -15.96 -3.89 -14.57
CA ASP A 212 -16.99 -3.29 -13.71
C ASP A 212 -17.30 -4.22 -12.53
N TYR A 213 -17.88 -3.68 -11.45
CA TYR A 213 -18.08 -4.43 -10.21
C TYR A 213 -19.33 -4.05 -9.42
N ASP A 214 -19.81 -5.01 -8.63
CA ASP A 214 -20.69 -4.75 -7.49
C ASP A 214 -19.93 -4.86 -6.17
N LEU A 215 -20.24 -3.96 -5.23
CA LEU A 215 -19.79 -4.05 -3.85
C LEU A 215 -20.97 -4.48 -2.97
N ILE A 216 -20.82 -5.62 -2.30
CA ILE A 216 -21.82 -6.22 -1.43
C ILE A 216 -21.25 -6.22 -0.01
N ILE A 217 -21.81 -5.37 0.84
CA ILE A 217 -21.38 -5.21 2.24
C ILE A 217 -22.41 -5.87 3.15
N GLN A 218 -21.98 -6.90 3.86
CA GLN A 218 -22.74 -7.51 4.94
C GLN A 218 -22.46 -6.76 6.23
N VAL A 219 -23.51 -6.22 6.83
CA VAL A 219 -23.50 -5.53 8.12
C VAL A 219 -24.12 -6.43 9.20
N PRO A 220 -23.76 -6.23 10.48
CA PRO A 220 -24.31 -7.03 11.56
C PRO A 220 -25.84 -6.92 11.60
N THR A 221 -26.49 -8.03 11.91
CA THR A 221 -27.96 -8.08 12.04
C THR A 221 -28.43 -7.31 13.27
N LEU A 222 -29.67 -6.83 13.23
CA LEU A 222 -30.33 -6.15 14.35
C LEU A 222 -30.18 -6.94 15.67
N GLU A 223 -29.61 -6.30 16.69
CA GLU A 223 -29.40 -6.91 18.02
C GLU A 223 -29.97 -6.03 19.14
N ILE A 224 -31.21 -6.32 19.55
CA ILE A 224 -31.96 -5.53 20.53
C ILE A 224 -31.21 -5.47 21.87
N GLY A 225 -30.92 -4.26 22.35
CA GLY A 225 -30.31 -4.01 23.66
C GLY A 225 -28.80 -3.79 23.64
N THR A 226 -28.14 -4.03 22.50
CA THR A 226 -26.70 -3.77 22.30
C THR A 226 -26.47 -2.61 21.31
N HIS A 227 -27.03 -2.70 20.10
CA HIS A 227 -27.02 -1.67 19.05
C HIS A 227 -28.31 -1.79 18.20
N SER A 228 -28.60 -0.85 17.29
CA SER A 228 -29.84 -0.84 16.47
C SER A 228 -31.09 -0.25 17.16
N THR A 229 -30.97 1.01 17.58
CA THR A 229 -32.08 1.89 17.95
C THR A 229 -32.83 2.34 16.69
N VAL A 230 -34.16 2.13 16.68
CA VAL A 230 -35.00 2.47 15.52
C VAL A 230 -34.91 3.97 15.22
N GLY A 231 -34.53 4.30 13.99
CA GLY A 231 -34.39 5.68 13.52
C GLY A 231 -33.05 6.36 13.85
N VAL A 232 -32.09 5.63 14.43
CA VAL A 232 -30.74 6.13 14.71
C VAL A 232 -29.69 5.28 13.97
N ASP A 233 -29.53 4.01 14.36
CA ASP A 233 -28.44 3.11 13.94
C ASP A 233 -28.97 1.72 13.54
N THR A 234 -30.23 1.67 13.08
CA THR A 234 -30.83 0.41 12.61
C THR A 234 -30.45 0.14 11.15
N LEU A 235 -29.68 -0.92 10.92
CA LEU A 235 -29.36 -1.44 9.59
C LEU A 235 -30.16 -2.74 9.33
N LEU A 236 -30.78 -2.86 8.15
CA LEU A 236 -31.65 -3.99 7.78
C LEU A 236 -31.25 -4.56 6.42
N GLY A 237 -30.83 -5.83 6.40
CA GLY A 237 -30.35 -6.52 5.20
C GLY A 237 -28.98 -6.03 4.76
N GLY A 238 -28.12 -6.94 4.27
CA GLY A 238 -26.82 -6.54 3.71
C GLY A 238 -27.01 -5.44 2.66
N LEU A 239 -26.14 -4.44 2.68
CA LEU A 239 -26.14 -3.35 1.70
C LEU A 239 -25.61 -3.91 0.38
N ILE A 240 -26.50 -4.04 -0.61
CA ILE A 240 -26.12 -4.29 -1.99
C ILE A 240 -26.07 -2.92 -2.67
N THR A 241 -24.87 -2.36 -2.78
CA THR A 241 -24.70 -1.06 -3.43
C THR A 241 -24.12 -1.26 -4.83
N ARG A 242 -25.00 -1.16 -5.82
CA ARG A 242 -24.65 -1.28 -7.24
C ARG A 242 -24.04 0.01 -7.77
N GLN A 243 -22.99 -0.11 -8.59
CA GLN A 243 -22.55 1.01 -9.44
C GLN A 243 -23.64 1.36 -10.46
N LYS A 244 -23.70 2.65 -10.82
CA LYS A 244 -24.69 3.21 -11.75
C LYS A 244 -24.03 3.56 -13.06
#